data_AF-A0A2H1V0B5-F1
#
_entry.id   AF-A0A2H1V0B5-F1
#
_cell.length_a   1.000
_cell.length_b   1.000
_cell.length_c   1.000
_cell.angle_alpha   90.00
_cell.angle_beta   90.00
_cell.angle_gamma   90.00
#
_symmetry.space_group_name_H-M   'P 1'
#
loop_
_entity.id
_entity.type
_entity.pdbx_description
1 polymer ?
#
loop_
_entity_poly.entity_id
_entity_poly.type
_entity_poly.pdbx_seq_one_letter_code
_entity_poly.pdbx_strand_id
1 'polypeptide(L)'
;NQLKMALPFPYEIKDVSEEEDKVIKKYYKEYKRPFIRIGPHGYILNAGYADHASEIYNFEVRPDDVWVTTFSRSGTTWLQELVWLVANNLDFETARNESITKRFAYME
;
A
#
# COMPACT_ATOMS: atom_id res chain seq x y z
N ASN A 1 -4.15 29.85 5.58
CA ASN A 1 -3.53 28.54 5.33
C ASN A 1 -2.25 28.40 6.11
N GLN A 2 -2.31 27.77 7.28
CA GLN A 2 -1.10 27.32 7.97
C GLN A 2 -0.62 26.06 7.25
N LEU A 3 0.60 26.06 6.71
CA LEU A 3 1.25 24.82 6.28
C LEU A 3 1.33 23.90 7.51
N LYS A 4 0.57 22.81 7.53
CA LYS A 4 0.80 21.72 8.48
C LYS A 4 2.21 21.21 8.21
N MET A 5 3.11 21.32 9.20
CA MET A 5 4.43 20.70 9.09
C MET A 5 4.26 19.18 9.07
N ALA A 6 4.96 18.50 8.15
CA ALA A 6 4.98 17.04 8.11
C ALA A 6 5.52 16.49 9.44
N LEU A 7 4.85 15.47 9.96
CA LEU A 7 5.30 14.74 11.14
C LEU A 7 6.52 13.89 10.77
N PRO A 8 7.52 13.77 11.65
CA PRO A 8 8.60 12.83 11.42
C PRO A 8 8.06 11.40 11.38
N PHE A 9 8.54 10.60 10.43
CA PHE A 9 8.18 9.18 10.38
C PHE A 9 8.68 8.47 11.66
N PRO A 10 7.80 7.87 12.46
CA PRO A 10 8.15 7.48 13.83
C PRO A 10 8.80 6.10 13.95
N TYR A 11 8.93 5.35 12.85
CA TYR A 11 9.35 3.95 12.89
C TYR A 11 10.74 3.75 12.29
N GLU A 12 11.52 2.89 12.94
CA GLU A 12 12.78 2.40 12.38
C GLU A 12 12.49 1.53 11.15
N ILE A 13 13.29 1.73 10.10
CA ILE A 13 13.35 0.89 8.91
C ILE A 13 14.76 0.34 8.82
N LYS A 14 14.88 -0.98 8.71
CA LYS A 14 16.16 -1.67 8.51
C LYS A 14 16.01 -2.78 7.49
N ASP A 15 17.11 -3.14 6.86
CA ASP A 15 17.14 -4.32 5.99
C ASP A 15 16.80 -5.58 6.81
N VAL A 16 16.19 -6.56 6.13
CA VAL A 16 16.04 -7.92 6.68
C VAL A 16 17.43 -8.52 6.98
N SER A 17 17.49 -9.49 7.89
CA SER A 17 18.72 -10.23 8.16
C SER A 17 19.20 -11.03 6.95
N GLU A 18 20.48 -11.39 6.92
CA GLU A 18 21.05 -12.21 5.84
C GLU A 18 20.31 -13.54 5.65
N GLU A 19 19.83 -14.15 6.75
CA GLU A 19 19.07 -15.41 6.68
C GLU A 19 17.69 -15.22 6.07
N GLU A 20 17.00 -14.12 6.41
CA GLU A 20 15.72 -13.77 5.78
C GLU A 20 15.90 -13.44 4.30
N ASP A 21 16.94 -12.69 3.94
CA ASP A 21 17.25 -12.34 2.56
C ASP A 21 17.52 -13.59 1.70
N LYS A 22 18.25 -14.58 2.23
CA LYS A 22 18.44 -15.89 1.58
C LYS A 22 17.09 -16.59 1.28
N VAL A 23 16.17 -16.58 2.24
CA VAL A 23 14.83 -17.19 2.07
C VAL A 23 14.01 -16.42 1.05
N ILE A 24 13.99 -15.08 1.12
CA ILE A 24 13.21 -14.21 0.24
C ILE A 24 13.70 -14.36 -1.21
N LYS A 25 15.01 -14.34 -1.46
CA LYS A 25 15.61 -14.47 -2.80
C LYS A 25 15.31 -15.80 -3.48
N LYS A 26 14.92 -16.85 -2.73
CA LYS A 26 14.41 -18.10 -3.32
C LYS A 26 13.14 -17.87 -4.15
N TYR A 27 12.28 -16.97 -3.70
CA TYR A 27 10.97 -16.70 -4.29
C TYR A 27 10.92 -15.39 -5.09
N TYR A 28 11.67 -14.37 -4.66
CA TYR A 28 11.64 -13.00 -5.22
C TYR A 28 12.94 -12.67 -5.96
N LYS A 29 13.28 -13.45 -6.98
CA LYS A 29 14.59 -13.40 -7.68
C LYS A 29 14.90 -12.08 -8.39
N GLU A 30 13.88 -11.34 -8.79
CA GLU A 30 14.03 -10.09 -9.55
C GLU A 30 14.35 -8.88 -8.66
N TYR A 31 14.18 -9.00 -7.34
CA TYR A 31 14.44 -7.93 -6.39
C TYR A 31 15.94 -7.85 -6.07
N LYS A 32 16.54 -6.70 -6.41
CA LYS A 32 17.97 -6.44 -6.16
C LYS A 32 18.25 -5.86 -4.77
N ARG A 33 17.37 -4.98 -4.28
CA ARG A 33 17.45 -4.39 -2.94
C ARG A 33 16.90 -5.41 -1.92
N PRO A 34 17.55 -5.60 -0.76
CA PRO A 34 16.98 -6.40 0.33
C PRO A 34 15.60 -5.87 0.71
N PHE A 35 14.71 -6.76 1.13
CA PHE A 35 13.46 -6.34 1.78
C PHE A 35 13.78 -5.66 3.12
N ILE A 36 12.80 -4.94 3.66
CA ILE A 36 12.94 -4.18 4.91
C ILE A 36 12.01 -4.70 6.00
N ARG A 37 12.44 -4.56 7.25
CA ARG A 37 11.63 -4.71 8.47
C ARG A 37 11.30 -3.31 9.01
N ILE A 38 10.02 -3.08 9.34
CA ILE A 38 9.53 -1.76 9.78
C ILE A 38 8.88 -1.84 11.16
N GLY A 39 9.31 -0.93 12.04
CA GLY A 39 8.70 -0.69 13.34
C GLY A 39 8.80 -1.87 14.33
N PRO A 40 8.15 -1.76 15.50
CA PRO A 40 8.30 -2.72 16.60
C PRO A 40 7.72 -4.11 16.29
N HIS A 41 6.75 -4.19 15.37
CA HIS A 41 6.17 -5.46 14.91
C HIS A 41 6.96 -6.10 13.77
N GLY A 42 7.93 -5.39 13.19
CA GLY A 42 8.78 -5.87 12.12
C GLY A 42 8.01 -6.24 10.85
N TYR A 43 7.10 -5.39 10.36
CA TYR A 43 6.44 -5.65 9.08
C TYR A 43 7.47 -5.80 7.95
N ILE A 44 7.29 -6.78 7.06
CA ILE A 44 8.18 -7.00 5.91
C ILE A 44 7.57 -6.35 4.68
N LEU A 45 8.33 -5.45 4.06
CA LEU A 45 7.96 -4.79 2.81
C LEU A 45 9.14 -4.77 1.84
N ASN A 46 8.88 -4.50 0.57
CA ASN A 46 9.94 -4.29 -0.40
C ASN A 46 10.67 -2.95 -0.10
N ALA A 47 11.93 -2.83 -0.52
CA ALA A 47 12.74 -1.66 -0.21
C ALA A 47 12.17 -0.33 -0.71
N GLY A 48 11.37 -0.35 -1.79
CA GLY A 48 10.77 0.86 -2.38
C GLY A 48 9.81 1.58 -1.43
N TYR A 49 9.20 0.87 -0.47
CA TYR A 49 8.37 1.52 0.54
C TYR A 49 9.16 2.54 1.38
N ALA A 50 10.43 2.24 1.70
CA ALA A 50 11.26 3.15 2.50
C ALA A 50 11.45 4.51 1.82
N ASP A 51 11.44 4.54 0.48
CA ASP A 51 11.63 5.77 -0.30
C ASP A 51 10.44 6.73 -0.14
N HIS A 52 9.26 6.23 0.25
CA HIS A 52 8.01 6.98 0.37
C HIS A 52 7.36 6.91 1.76
N ALA A 53 7.96 6.21 2.73
CA ALA A 53 7.35 5.93 4.04
C ALA A 53 6.88 7.20 4.77
N SER A 54 7.69 8.26 4.75
CA SER A 54 7.33 9.55 5.36
C SER A 54 6.20 10.27 4.64
N GLU A 55 6.12 10.14 3.31
CA GLU A 55 5.07 10.76 2.49
C GLU A 55 3.73 10.04 2.73
N ILE A 56 3.74 8.70 2.71
CA ILE A 56 2.57 7.86 3.00
C ILE A 56 2.05 8.14 4.42
N TYR A 57 2.95 8.21 5.42
CA TYR A 57 2.56 8.48 6.81
C TYR A 57 1.91 9.86 7.00
N ASN A 58 2.28 10.83 6.16
CA ASN A 58 1.75 12.19 6.20
C ASN A 58 0.73 12.47 5.08
N PHE A 59 0.23 11.43 4.40
CA PHE A 59 -0.71 11.59 3.30
C PHE A 59 -1.94 12.39 3.75
N GLU A 60 -2.30 13.42 2.97
CA GLU A 60 -3.44 14.27 3.27
C GLU A 60 -4.74 13.53 2.91
N VAL A 61 -5.40 13.00 3.95
CA VAL A 61 -6.70 12.35 3.83
C VAL A 61 -7.83 13.37 3.67
N ARG A 62 -8.84 13.02 2.89
CA ARG A 62 -10.04 13.81 2.66
C ARG A 62 -11.25 13.15 3.33
N PRO A 63 -12.27 13.93 3.75
CA PRO A 63 -13.45 13.39 4.42
C PRO A 63 -14.26 12.37 3.60
N ASP A 64 -14.11 12.39 2.27
CA ASP A 64 -14.79 11.55 1.30
C ASP A 64 -13.92 10.40 0.75
N ASP A 65 -12.68 10.25 1.24
CA ASP A 65 -11.83 9.13 0.85
C ASP A 65 -12.41 7.80 1.34
N VAL A 66 -12.43 6.80 0.44
CA VAL A 66 -12.82 5.42 0.76
C VAL A 66 -11.61 4.51 0.60
N TRP A 67 -11.23 3.86 1.69
CA TRP A 67 -10.07 2.98 1.74
C TRP A 67 -10.50 1.51 1.76
N VAL A 68 -9.92 0.71 0.87
CA VAL A 68 -10.08 -0.75 0.89
C VAL A 68 -8.76 -1.37 1.33
N THR A 69 -8.65 -1.67 2.63
CA THR A 69 -7.41 -2.16 3.25
C THR A 69 -7.54 -3.62 3.67
N THR A 70 -6.63 -4.46 3.22
CA THR A 70 -6.57 -5.88 3.63
C THR A 70 -5.13 -6.38 3.62
N PHE A 71 -4.86 -7.53 4.24
CA PHE A 71 -3.65 -8.28 3.88
C PHE A 71 -3.75 -8.82 2.45
N SER A 72 -2.61 -9.00 1.80
CA SER A 72 -2.53 -9.45 0.42
C SER A 72 -3.29 -10.76 0.20
N ARG A 73 -4.05 -10.84 -0.89
CA ARG A 73 -4.83 -12.02 -1.30
C ARG A 73 -6.04 -12.36 -0.41
N SER A 74 -6.52 -11.43 0.40
CA SER A 74 -7.72 -11.59 1.24
C SER A 74 -9.02 -11.09 0.61
N GLY A 75 -9.11 -10.97 -0.73
CA GLY A 75 -10.33 -10.57 -1.43
C GLY A 75 -10.43 -9.08 -1.80
N THR A 76 -9.32 -8.33 -1.75
CA THR A 76 -9.27 -6.87 -2.00
C THR A 76 -9.94 -6.48 -3.32
N THR A 77 -9.66 -7.19 -4.42
CA THR A 77 -10.21 -6.88 -5.74
C THR A 77 -11.74 -7.00 -5.79
N TRP A 78 -12.31 -8.02 -5.13
CA TRP A 78 -13.77 -8.17 -5.07
C TRP A 78 -14.39 -7.06 -4.22
N LEU A 79 -13.76 -6.75 -3.08
CA LEU A 79 -14.24 -5.68 -2.21
C LEU A 79 -14.17 -4.30 -2.89
N GLN A 80 -13.07 -4.01 -3.59
CA GLN A 80 -12.92 -2.81 -4.41
C GLN A 80 -14.06 -2.67 -5.44
N GLU A 81 -14.40 -3.76 -6.13
CA GLU A 81 -15.49 -3.73 -7.12
C GLU A 81 -16.85 -3.44 -6.49
N LEU A 82 -17.16 -4.12 -5.39
CA LEU A 82 -18.42 -3.93 -4.66
C LEU A 82 -18.53 -2.50 -4.10
N VAL A 83 -17.47 -2.00 -3.48
CA VAL A 83 -17.41 -0.65 -2.92
C VAL A 83 -17.60 0.39 -4.03
N TRP A 84 -16.91 0.22 -5.17
CA TRP A 84 -17.02 1.17 -6.27
C TRP A 84 -18.43 1.22 -6.86
N LEU A 85 -19.04 0.06 -7.11
CA LEU A 85 -20.42 0.00 -7.61
C LEU A 85 -21.40 0.66 -6.64
N VAL A 86 -21.32 0.37 -5.34
CA VAL A 86 -22.20 0.99 -4.34
C VAL A 86 -22.01 2.51 -4.29
N ALA A 87 -20.76 2.99 -4.31
CA ALA A 87 -20.45 4.42 -4.30
C ALA A 87 -20.87 5.15 -5.60
N ASN A 88 -20.99 4.42 -6.71
CA ASN A 88 -21.31 4.96 -8.04
C ASN A 88 -22.69 4.51 -8.55
N ASN A 89 -23.67 4.38 -7.64
CA ASN A 89 -25.08 4.12 -7.98
C ASN A 89 -25.31 2.87 -8.84
N LEU A 90 -24.50 1.83 -8.64
CA LEU A 90 -24.51 0.58 -9.39
C LEU A 90 -24.30 0.78 -10.90
N ASP A 91 -23.41 1.70 -11.28
CA ASP A 91 -22.99 1.89 -12.69
C ASP A 91 -22.14 0.71 -13.21
N PHE A 92 -22.83 -0.35 -13.63
CA PHE A 92 -22.19 -1.55 -14.18
C PHE A 92 -21.52 -1.34 -15.54
N GLU A 93 -21.96 -0.35 -16.32
CA GLU A 93 -21.38 -0.10 -17.64
C GLU A 93 -19.98 0.50 -17.50
N THR A 94 -19.81 1.52 -16.66
CA THR A 94 -18.48 2.09 -16.39
C THR A 94 -17.58 1.06 -15.69
N ALA A 95 -18.10 0.32 -14.71
CA ALA A 95 -17.33 -0.69 -13.98
C ALA A 95 -16.77 -1.80 -14.90
N ARG A 96 -17.54 -2.20 -15.91
CA ARG A 96 -17.14 -3.20 -16.92
C ARG A 96 -16.08 -2.67 -17.89
N ASN A 97 -16.20 -1.41 -18.30
CA ASN A 97 -15.36 -0.84 -19.35
C ASN A 97 -14.07 -0.21 -18.81
N GLU A 98 -14.04 0.22 -17.55
CA GLU A 98 -12.87 0.83 -16.91
C GLU A 98 -12.15 -0.13 -15.95
N SER A 99 -10.85 -0.27 -16.16
CA SER A 99 -9.96 -1.07 -15.30
C SER A 99 -10.05 -0.61 -13.84
N ILE A 100 -9.98 -1.57 -12.92
CA ILE A 100 -9.94 -1.30 -11.48
C ILE A 100 -8.79 -0.37 -11.09
N THR A 101 -7.66 -0.44 -11.80
CA THR A 101 -6.48 0.41 -11.59
C THR A 101 -6.68 1.88 -11.98
N LYS A 102 -7.72 2.19 -12.77
CA LYS A 102 -8.13 3.57 -13.04
C LYS A 102 -9.19 4.06 -12.05
N ARG A 103 -9.88 3.14 -11.39
CA ARG A 103 -10.96 3.41 -10.43
C ARG A 103 -10.46 3.50 -8.98
N PHE A 104 -9.32 2.88 -8.68
CA PHE A 104 -8.62 2.97 -7.40
C PHE A 104 -7.16 3.33 -7.59
N ALA A 105 -6.67 4.27 -6.79
CA ALA A 105 -5.24 4.41 -6.56
C ALA A 105 -4.75 3.26 -5.66
N TYR A 106 -3.57 2.72 -5.96
CA TYR A 106 -2.92 1.72 -5.12
C TYR A 106 -1.93 2.40 -4.16
N MET A 107 -2.07 2.13 -2.86
CA MET A 107 -1.17 2.58 -1.79
C MET A 107 -0.77 1.36 -0.95
N GLU A 108 0.51 1.28 -0.59
CA GLU A 108 1.14 0.14 0.11
C GLU A 108 0.71 -0.02 1.57
#